data_AF-A0A2V5JP08-F1
#
_entry.id   AF-A0A2V5JP08-F1
#
_cell.length_a   1.000
_cell.length_b   1.000
_cell.length_c   1.000
_cell.angle_alpha   90.00
_cell.angle_beta   90.00
_cell.angle_gamma   90.00
#
_symmetry.space_group_name_H-M   'P 1'
#
loop_
_entity.id
_entity.type
_entity.pdbx_description
1 polymer ?
#
loop_
_entity_poly.entity_id
_entity_poly.type
_entity_poly.pdbx_seq_one_letter_code
_entity_poly.pdbx_strand_id
1 'polypeptide(L)'
;MVGYQRLSPKICADRDYTLRVWKKSWPASEGRVFMNQWSPANDLGPPETKGVVRVKVCEGKWLFEPDGITKTRATYYIYTDSGGALPSFIANHVNLTGISRLFAAIRKQVRDPKYAMVAPSSSVSAAH
;
A
#
# COMPACT_ATOMS: atom_id res chain seq x y z
N MET A 1 -5.13 -0.33 12.59
CA MET A 1 -4.01 -1.25 12.90
C MET A 1 -2.76 -0.42 13.08
N VAL A 2 -1.88 -0.79 14.01
CA VAL A 2 -0.54 -0.19 14.14
C VAL A 2 0.48 -1.29 13.90
N GLY A 3 1.54 -1.00 13.14
CA GLY A 3 2.57 -1.97 12.79
C GLY A 3 3.96 -1.36 12.78
N TYR A 4 4.91 -2.04 13.42
CA TYR A 4 6.33 -1.72 13.37
C TYR A 4 7.01 -2.49 12.24
N GLN A 5 7.93 -1.84 11.53
CA GLN A 5 8.75 -2.49 10.51
C GLN A 5 10.19 -1.98 10.56
N ARG A 6 11.13 -2.91 10.44
CA ARG A 6 12.56 -2.64 10.27
C ARG A 6 13.01 -3.11 8.90
N LEU A 7 13.66 -2.21 8.17
CA LEU A 7 14.22 -2.41 6.84
C LEU A 7 15.74 -2.45 6.96
N SER A 8 16.35 -3.52 6.48
CA SER A 8 17.81 -3.71 6.52
C SER A 8 18.41 -3.78 5.12
N PRO A 9 18.48 -2.64 4.40
CA PRO A 9 19.19 -2.61 3.12
C PRO A 9 20.69 -2.77 3.40
N LYS A 10 21.32 -3.87 2.95
CA LYS A 10 22.74 -4.22 3.21
C LYS A 10 23.81 -3.19 2.77
N ILE A 11 23.40 -2.04 2.27
CA ILE A 11 24.20 -0.99 1.63
C ILE A 11 24.13 0.35 2.37
N CYS A 12 23.32 0.47 3.42
CA CYS A 12 23.27 1.63 4.31
C CYS A 12 22.66 1.22 5.66
N ALA A 13 22.61 2.14 6.63
CA ALA A 13 22.05 1.85 7.96
C ALA A 13 20.62 1.29 7.89
N ASP A 14 20.23 0.48 8.85
CA ASP A 14 18.84 0.02 8.96
C ASP A 14 17.89 1.21 9.11
N ARG A 15 16.69 1.10 8.56
CA ARG A 15 15.60 2.06 8.79
C ARG A 15 14.49 1.38 9.56
N ASP A 16 13.81 2.10 10.43
CA ASP A 16 12.60 1.61 11.05
C ASP A 16 11.48 2.66 11.05
N TYR A 17 10.24 2.18 11.16
CA TYR A 17 9.07 3.02 11.35
C TYR A 17 7.97 2.23 12.06
N THR A 18 7.09 2.96 12.72
CA THR A 18 5.77 2.50 13.12
C THR A 18 4.72 3.25 12.32
N LEU A 19 3.81 2.53 11.67
CA LEU A 19 2.72 3.11 10.90
C LEU A 19 1.38 2.77 11.54
N ARG A 20 0.49 3.76 11.57
CA ARG A 20 -0.94 3.52 11.76
C ARG A 20 -1.58 3.36 10.38
N VAL A 21 -2.28 2.25 10.19
CA VAL A 21 -3.00 1.90 8.96
C VAL A 21 -4.49 1.84 9.23
N TRP A 22 -5.27 2.47 8.35
CA TRP A 22 -6.74 2.43 8.39
C TRP A 22 -7.32 2.29 6.99
N LYS A 23 -8.56 1.79 6.94
CA LYS A 23 -9.28 1.51 5.70
C LYS A 23 -10.57 2.31 5.65
N LYS A 24 -10.95 2.74 4.46
CA LYS A 24 -12.25 3.35 4.18
C LYS A 24 -12.82 2.70 2.93
N SER A 25 -14.15 2.59 2.86
CA SER A 25 -14.83 2.17 1.63
C SER A 25 -16.13 2.93 1.49
N TRP A 26 -16.50 3.26 0.26
CA TRP A 26 -17.73 3.97 -0.04
C TRP A 26 -18.31 3.53 -1.40
N PRO A 27 -19.62 3.66 -1.62
CA PRO A 27 -20.24 3.37 -2.91
C PRO A 27 -19.74 4.30 -4.03
N ALA A 28 -19.72 3.81 -5.26
CA ALA A 28 -19.54 4.57 -6.49
C ALA A 28 -20.50 4.04 -7.57
N SER A 29 -20.67 4.78 -8.66
CA SER A 29 -21.63 4.46 -9.74
C SER A 29 -21.49 3.03 -10.28
N GLU A 30 -20.26 2.53 -10.39
CA GLU A 30 -19.96 1.20 -10.97
C GLU A 30 -19.40 0.21 -9.93
N GLY A 31 -19.64 0.44 -8.64
CA GLY A 31 -19.23 -0.49 -7.59
C GLY A 31 -18.90 0.19 -6.27
N ARG A 32 -17.74 -0.16 -5.70
CA ARG A 32 -17.26 0.41 -4.44
C ARG A 32 -15.84 0.90 -4.58
N VAL A 33 -15.56 2.06 -4.00
CA VAL A 33 -14.20 2.53 -3.81
C VAL A 33 -13.67 1.96 -2.50
N PHE A 34 -12.42 1.50 -2.54
CA PHE A 34 -11.69 1.04 -1.36
C PHE A 34 -10.40 1.82 -1.22
N MET A 35 -10.14 2.33 -0.02
CA MET A 35 -8.91 3.03 0.30
C MET A 35 -8.25 2.39 1.52
N ASN A 36 -6.94 2.14 1.41
CA ASN A 36 -6.09 1.71 2.51
C ASN A 36 -5.00 2.76 2.70
N GLN A 37 -5.02 3.48 3.81
CA GLN A 37 -4.17 4.64 4.07
C GLN A 37 -3.33 4.43 5.32
N TRP A 38 -2.14 5.03 5.34
CA TRP A 38 -1.25 5.01 6.49
C TRP A 38 -0.56 6.35 6.72
N SER A 39 -0.15 6.56 7.97
CA SER A 39 0.69 7.66 8.43
C SER A 39 1.64 7.18 9.53
N PRO A 40 2.71 7.94 9.83
CA PRO A 40 3.59 7.65 10.95
C PRO A 40 2.83 7.62 12.29
N ALA A 41 3.27 6.72 13.17
CA ALA A 41 2.82 6.57 14.55
C ALA A 41 4.00 6.06 15.41
N ASN A 42 5.16 6.69 15.24
CA ASN A 42 6.43 6.30 15.87
C ASN A 42 6.40 6.40 17.40
N ASP A 43 5.52 7.25 17.94
CA ASP A 43 5.20 7.38 19.36
C ASP A 43 4.55 6.13 19.96
N LEU A 44 3.92 5.30 19.12
CA LEU A 44 3.31 4.03 19.51
C LEU A 44 4.24 2.82 19.25
N GLY A 45 5.46 3.10 18.79
CA GLY A 45 6.49 2.13 18.45
C GLY A 45 7.50 1.88 19.56
N PRO A 46 8.47 0.98 19.32
CA PRO A 46 9.64 0.89 20.17
C PRO A 46 10.46 2.19 20.14
N PRO A 47 11.24 2.46 21.20
CA PRO A 47 12.16 3.61 21.24
C PRO A 47 13.19 3.54 20.11
N GLU A 48 13.75 4.70 19.74
CA GLU A 48 14.80 4.77 18.72
C GLU A 48 16.04 3.95 19.16
N THR A 49 16.61 3.21 18.21
CA THR A 49 17.77 2.35 18.44
C THR A 49 19.02 2.96 17.84
N LYS A 50 20.13 3.00 18.59
CA LYS A 50 21.42 3.50 18.09
C LYS A 50 21.84 2.73 16.82
N GLY A 51 22.18 3.46 15.77
CA GLY A 51 22.59 2.88 14.47
C GLY A 51 21.44 2.50 13.55
N VAL A 52 20.18 2.72 13.95
CA VAL A 52 18.98 2.58 13.12
C VAL A 52 18.42 3.98 12.85
N VAL A 53 18.13 4.28 11.59
CA VAL A 53 17.54 5.54 11.17
C VAL A 53 16.02 5.45 11.26
N ARG A 54 15.44 6.20 12.21
CA ARG A 54 13.98 6.31 12.34
C ARG A 54 13.40 7.15 11.19
N VAL A 55 12.54 6.55 10.38
CA VAL A 55 11.81 7.25 9.32
C VAL A 55 10.67 8.05 9.98
N LYS A 56 10.78 9.38 9.92
CA LYS A 56 9.82 10.30 10.56
C LYS A 56 8.65 10.67 9.66
N VAL A 57 8.87 10.66 8.34
CA VAL A 57 7.82 10.92 7.34
C VAL A 57 7.66 9.68 6.49
N CYS A 58 6.49 9.06 6.56
CA CYS A 58 6.10 7.92 5.75
C CYS A 58 4.57 7.84 5.72
N GLU A 59 4.01 8.56 4.77
CA GLU A 59 2.58 8.67 4.54
C GLU A 59 2.25 8.07 3.19
N GLY A 60 1.08 7.46 3.07
CA GLY A 60 0.66 6.97 1.79
C GLY A 60 -0.70 6.34 1.79
N LYS A 61 -1.13 5.97 0.59
CA LYS A 61 -2.41 5.29 0.39
C LYS A 61 -2.39 4.44 -0.87
N TRP A 62 -3.18 3.38 -0.80
CA TRP A 62 -3.78 2.75 -1.96
C TRP A 62 -5.21 3.24 -2.09
N LEU A 63 -5.59 3.64 -3.30
CA LEU A 63 -6.96 3.95 -3.68
C LEU A 63 -7.35 3.04 -4.85
N PHE A 64 -8.44 2.30 -4.70
CA PHE A 64 -8.96 1.39 -5.71
C PHE A 64 -10.37 1.83 -6.07
N GLU A 65 -10.54 2.22 -7.33
CA GLU A 65 -11.79 2.74 -7.87
C GLU A 65 -12.29 1.81 -8.98
N PRO A 66 -13.61 1.62 -9.12
CA PRO A 66 -14.17 0.98 -10.32
C PRO A 66 -13.71 1.71 -11.59
N ASP A 67 -13.42 0.94 -12.63
CA ASP A 67 -13.11 1.42 -13.97
C ASP A 67 -13.89 0.53 -14.96
N GLY A 68 -15.21 0.71 -14.99
CA GLY A 68 -16.13 -0.28 -15.52
C GLY A 68 -16.37 -1.46 -14.57
N ILE A 69 -17.14 -2.43 -15.05
CA ILE A 69 -17.61 -3.58 -14.26
C ILE A 69 -16.50 -4.61 -14.00
N THR A 70 -15.45 -4.63 -14.83
CA THR A 70 -14.43 -5.69 -14.82
C THR A 70 -13.02 -5.21 -14.51
N LYS A 71 -12.81 -3.90 -14.34
CA LYS A 71 -11.49 -3.33 -14.03
C LYS A 71 -11.54 -2.45 -12.80
N THR A 72 -10.36 -2.22 -12.26
CA THR A 72 -10.14 -1.36 -11.11
C THR A 72 -8.99 -0.44 -11.43
N ARG A 73 -9.22 0.86 -11.32
CA ARG A 73 -8.15 1.86 -11.31
C ARG A 73 -7.49 1.84 -9.93
N ALA A 74 -6.25 1.38 -9.88
CA ALA A 74 -5.45 1.35 -8.66
C ALA A 74 -4.46 2.53 -8.67
N THR A 75 -4.58 3.42 -7.70
CA THR A 75 -3.69 4.56 -7.48
C THR A 75 -2.86 4.31 -6.22
N TYR A 76 -1.54 4.34 -6.37
CA TYR A 76 -0.59 4.28 -5.26
C TYR A 76 0.00 5.66 -5.02
N TYR A 77 -0.01 6.11 -3.77
CA TYR A 77 0.63 7.34 -3.34
C TYR A 77 1.52 7.04 -2.14
N ILE A 78 2.76 7.53 -2.19
CA ILE A 78 3.70 7.46 -1.07
C ILE A 78 4.48 8.76 -1.01
N TYR A 79 4.60 9.31 0.20
CA TYR A 79 5.46 10.42 0.53
C TYR A 79 6.27 10.03 1.75
N THR A 80 7.58 9.91 1.56
CA THR A 80 8.47 9.47 2.63
C THR A 80 9.78 10.22 2.57
N ASP A 81 10.26 10.64 3.74
CA ASP A 81 11.62 11.10 3.93
C ASP A 81 12.41 9.99 4.62
N SER A 82 13.35 9.41 3.90
CA SER A 82 14.20 8.32 4.36
C SER A 82 15.22 8.72 5.44
N GLY A 83 15.29 10.00 5.83
CA GLY A 83 16.02 10.44 7.03
C GLY A 83 17.54 10.29 6.95
N GLY A 84 18.13 10.53 5.77
CA GLY A 84 19.57 10.46 5.55
C GLY A 84 19.92 10.32 4.08
N ALA A 85 21.21 10.28 3.75
CA ALA A 85 21.66 10.02 2.40
C ALA A 85 21.26 8.59 1.98
N LEU A 86 20.09 8.46 1.34
CA LEU A 86 19.91 7.39 0.37
C LEU A 86 20.88 7.69 -0.76
N PRO A 87 21.83 6.79 -1.07
CA PRO A 87 22.57 6.91 -2.31
C PRO A 87 21.59 7.07 -3.47
N SER A 88 21.88 8.00 -4.38
CA SER A 88 21.00 8.33 -5.52
C SER A 88 20.63 7.12 -6.36
N PHE A 89 21.49 6.10 -6.41
CA PHE A 89 21.21 4.83 -7.10
C PHE A 89 20.07 4.01 -6.44
N ILE A 90 19.87 4.07 -5.12
CA ILE A 90 18.75 3.43 -4.43
C ILE A 90 17.45 4.19 -4.70
N ALA A 91 17.49 5.52 -4.61
CA ALA A 91 16.35 6.38 -4.93
C ALA A 91 15.87 6.14 -6.39
N ASN A 92 16.80 6.03 -7.34
CA ASN A 92 16.49 5.74 -8.74
C ASN A 92 15.96 4.31 -8.97
N HIS A 93 16.47 3.30 -8.25
CA HIS A 93 15.95 1.93 -8.35
C HIS A 93 14.54 1.80 -7.77
N VAL A 94 14.26 2.47 -6.64
CA VAL A 94 12.95 2.48 -5.98
C VAL A 94 11.90 3.23 -6.82
N ASN A 95 12.25 4.38 -7.39
CA ASN A 95 11.26 5.24 -8.07
C ASN A 95 10.77 4.72 -9.43
N LEU A 96 11.58 4.02 -10.22
CA LEU A 96 11.16 3.54 -11.56
C LEU A 96 10.82 2.05 -11.61
N THR A 97 11.63 1.20 -10.96
CA THR A 97 11.43 -0.25 -11.03
C THR A 97 10.58 -0.80 -9.89
N GLY A 98 10.65 -0.20 -8.71
CA GLY A 98 9.93 -0.65 -7.51
C GLY A 98 8.41 -0.57 -7.67
N ILE A 99 7.90 0.62 -8.05
CA ILE A 99 6.46 0.85 -8.23
C ILE A 99 5.92 -0.02 -9.39
N SER A 100 6.63 -0.09 -10.52
CA SER A 100 6.23 -0.93 -11.65
C SER A 100 6.14 -2.42 -11.27
N ARG A 101 7.13 -2.93 -10.52
CA ARG A 101 7.12 -4.30 -9.98
C ARG A 101 6.00 -4.52 -8.97
N LEU A 102 5.68 -3.53 -8.14
CA LEU A 102 4.57 -3.58 -7.19
C LEU A 102 3.23 -3.76 -7.90
N PHE A 103 2.97 -2.96 -8.94
CA PHE A 103 1.76 -3.14 -9.77
C PHE A 103 1.77 -4.48 -10.51
N ALA A 104 2.92 -4.95 -11.01
CA ALA A 104 3.03 -6.27 -11.63
C ALA A 104 2.72 -7.40 -10.62
N ALA A 105 3.21 -7.28 -9.39
CA ALA A 105 2.95 -8.23 -8.31
C ALA A 105 1.47 -8.24 -7.93
N ILE A 106 0.81 -7.08 -7.84
CA ILE A 106 -0.64 -7.00 -7.61
C ILE A 106 -1.40 -7.70 -8.73
N ARG A 107 -1.08 -7.42 -10.01
CA ARG A 107 -1.70 -8.09 -11.17
C ARG A 107 -1.52 -9.61 -11.15
N LYS A 108 -0.38 -10.09 -10.67
CA LYS A 108 -0.13 -11.53 -10.48
C LYS A 108 -0.97 -12.07 -9.31
N GLN A 109 -1.00 -11.37 -8.18
CA GLN A 109 -1.69 -11.80 -6.97
C GLN A 109 -3.20 -11.91 -7.17
N VAL A 110 -3.83 -10.99 -7.90
CA VAL A 110 -5.29 -11.04 -8.15
C VAL A 110 -5.72 -12.23 -9.01
N ARG A 111 -4.77 -12.91 -9.68
CA ARG A 111 -5.05 -14.14 -10.44
C ARG A 111 -4.97 -15.40 -9.60
N ASP A 112 -4.56 -15.31 -8.33
CA ASP A 112 -4.59 -16.45 -7.42
C ASP A 112 -6.03 -16.96 -7.28
N PRO A 113 -6.30 -18.26 -7.51
CA PRO A 113 -7.64 -18.83 -7.49
C PRO A 113 -8.42 -18.57 -6.20
N LYS A 114 -7.76 -18.34 -5.05
CA LYS A 114 -8.46 -18.00 -3.81
C LYS A 114 -9.20 -16.65 -3.86
N TYR A 115 -8.85 -15.77 -4.80
CA TYR A 115 -9.55 -14.52 -5.08
C TYR A 115 -10.52 -14.63 -6.26
N ALA A 116 -10.57 -15.79 -6.92
CA ALA A 116 -11.64 -16.10 -7.86
C ALA A 116 -12.91 -16.40 -7.05
N MET A 117 -13.56 -15.37 -6.50
CA MET A 117 -14.84 -15.54 -5.82
C MET A 117 -16.01 -15.03 -6.66
N VAL A 118 -16.85 -16.02 -7.02
CA VAL A 118 -18.30 -16.02 -7.22
C VAL A 118 -18.86 -14.84 -8.01
N ALA A 119 -19.20 -15.12 -9.28
CA ALA A 119 -20.07 -14.28 -10.09
C ALA A 119 -21.28 -13.82 -9.26
N PRO A 120 -21.71 -12.55 -9.36
CA PRO A 120 -22.89 -12.11 -8.64
C PRO A 120 -24.05 -13.03 -9.01
N SER A 121 -24.67 -13.67 -8.02
CA SER A 121 -25.95 -14.34 -8.18
C SER A 121 -26.95 -13.32 -8.68
N SER A 122 -27.12 -13.29 -10.00
CA SER A 122 -28.12 -12.50 -10.68
C SER A 122 -29.45 -13.21 -10.45
N SER A 123 -30.08 -12.97 -9.31
CA SER A 123 -31.47 -13.33 -9.08
C SER A 123 -32.17 -12.19 -8.35
N VAL A 124 -32.28 -11.06 -9.03
CA VAL A 124 -33.49 -10.25 -8.88
C VAL A 124 -34.46 -10.80 -9.90
N SER A 125 -35.25 -11.80 -9.48
CA SER A 125 -36.42 -12.22 -10.23
C SER A 125 -37.43 -11.08 -10.17
N ALA A 126 -37.72 -10.47 -11.31
CA ALA A 126 -38.92 -9.70 -11.52
C ALA A 126 -40.10 -10.68 -11.65
N ALA A 127 -41.06 -10.59 -10.72
CA ALA A 127 -42.42 -11.17 -10.74
C ALA A 127 -42.92 -11.13 -9.27
N HIS A 128 -44.11 -10.69 -8.89
CA HIS A 128 -45.31 -10.22 -9.58
C HIS A 128 -46.07 -9.31 -8.59
#